data_AF-A0A950N3N8-F1
#
_entry.id   AF-A0A950N3N8-F1
#
_cell.length_a   1.000
_cell.length_b   1.000
_cell.length_c   1.000
_cell.angle_alpha   90.00
_cell.angle_beta   90.00
_cell.angle_gamma   90.00
#
_symmetry.space_group_name_H-M   'P 1'
#
loop_
_entity.id
_entity.type
_entity.pdbx_description
1 polymer ?
#
loop_
_entity_poly.entity_id
_entity_poly.type
_entity_poly.pdbx_seq_one_letter_code
_entity_poly.pdbx_strand_id
1 'polypeptide(L)'
;MSRSAQERLAEALILAEDPNGAGKIRAAEIRDLYRNAASGAAAGARPGPQHAAQELTPFRLFCVPLEDMLGDEPLPSDSTRISRAVVAACWAVIEERIAPARREAVASELAGLAAAETDPDRSADRVDAVGREWWGDCEAALTTAIEDTRTGRSRALADRMPRRLFEHAETIAAALRVAGPIQRLKHLLGDPPIARLTAAQKEALRGEMLSLVRRGGADPRVAVHVVAHRLRNPAELFLLTAGIDLGQASPHGRRLTAARETLILSVAAEHVAALDQLVESRSGLAGAVDLVEVAAALLGAGIRLDRHGASTEYLREIGRQQEAVAARLRSAILPALRAEIWTAWAEPAAVPPDDKTVLAAEAAARALARLLRSAALVGAEAVLRPLVGTVLETIEAALADTSARLADEGADETRQRDAAALVNAVRMIEVLAGSDRAFAALSDHQQLLDRAWANCRPRA
;
A
#
# COMPACT_ATOMS: atom_id res chain seq x y z
N MET A 1 -18.83 -2.13 10.56
CA MET A 1 -18.46 -1.53 11.87
C MET A 1 -19.74 -1.17 12.60
N SER A 2 -19.94 -1.64 13.83
CA SER A 2 -21.08 -1.17 14.64
C SER A 2 -20.77 0.25 15.14
N ARG A 3 -21.77 1.13 15.17
CA ARG A 3 -21.70 2.52 15.69
C ARG A 3 -20.96 2.62 17.04
N SER A 4 -21.14 1.58 17.86
CA SER A 4 -20.53 1.38 19.17
C SER A 4 -18.98 1.37 19.20
N ALA A 5 -18.30 1.02 18.10
CA ALA A 5 -16.83 0.99 18.06
C ALA A 5 -16.23 2.38 17.75
N GLN A 6 -16.94 3.18 16.94
CA GLN A 6 -16.53 4.55 16.62
C GLN A 6 -16.77 5.51 17.79
N GLU A 7 -17.88 5.33 18.51
CA GLU A 7 -18.17 6.10 19.73
C GLU A 7 -17.12 5.84 20.82
N ARG A 8 -16.72 4.57 21.02
CA ARG A 8 -15.66 4.21 21.97
C ARG A 8 -14.28 4.74 21.59
N LEU A 9 -13.98 4.86 20.29
CA LEU A 9 -12.73 5.44 19.81
C LEU A 9 -12.68 6.97 20.01
N ALA A 10 -13.82 7.65 19.80
CA ALA A 10 -13.93 9.08 20.03
C ALA A 10 -13.84 9.43 21.53
N GLU A 11 -14.47 8.63 22.40
CA GLU A 11 -14.44 8.79 23.86
C GLU A 11 -13.02 8.57 24.42
N ALA A 12 -12.29 7.59 23.88
CA ALA A 12 -10.89 7.33 24.25
C ALA A 12 -9.92 8.44 23.80
N LEU A 13 -10.20 9.12 22.69
CA LEU A 13 -9.41 10.26 22.20
C LEU A 13 -9.64 11.53 23.03
N ILE A 14 -10.87 11.76 23.51
CA ILE A 14 -11.22 12.90 24.37
C ILE A 14 -10.59 12.75 25.78
N LEU A 15 -10.43 11.53 26.27
CA LEU A 15 -9.89 11.25 27.62
C LEU A 15 -8.35 11.16 27.67
N ALA A 16 -7.66 11.18 26.52
CA ALA A 16 -6.20 11.14 26.44
C ALA A 16 -5.51 12.49 26.70
N GLU A 17 -6.29 13.57 26.86
CA GLU A 17 -5.80 14.93 27.16
C GLU A 17 -5.69 15.24 28.68
N ASP A 18 -5.92 14.28 29.57
CA ASP A 18 -5.77 14.47 31.02
C ASP A 18 -4.29 14.31 31.47
N PRO A 19 -3.62 15.38 31.94
CA PRO A 19 -2.19 15.36 32.26
C PRO A 19 -1.87 14.68 33.61
N ASN A 20 -2.86 14.22 34.38
CA ASN A 20 -2.64 13.65 35.71
C ASN A 20 -2.70 12.10 35.75
N GLY A 21 -1.59 11.47 35.36
CA GLY A 21 -1.05 10.29 36.08
C GLY A 21 -1.67 8.90 35.86
N ALA A 22 -2.76 8.73 35.10
CA ALA A 22 -3.35 7.40 34.84
C ALA A 22 -2.81 6.68 33.58
N GLY A 23 -1.73 7.18 32.97
CA GLY A 23 -1.31 6.83 31.59
C GLY A 23 -0.64 5.47 31.35
N LYS A 24 -0.34 4.66 32.38
CA LYS A 24 0.39 3.39 32.17
C LYS A 24 -0.47 2.14 32.02
N ILE A 25 -1.68 2.12 32.61
CA ILE A 25 -2.58 0.96 32.52
C ILE A 25 -3.40 0.99 31.21
N ARG A 26 -3.67 2.19 30.65
CA ARG A 26 -4.51 2.37 29.46
C ARG A 26 -3.77 2.26 28.11
N ALA A 27 -2.44 2.30 28.11
CA ALA A 27 -1.65 2.10 26.88
C ALA A 27 -1.75 0.68 26.33
N ALA A 28 -2.04 -0.33 27.18
CA ALA A 28 -2.32 -1.70 26.77
C ALA A 28 -3.72 -1.83 26.14
N GLU A 29 -4.73 -1.22 26.76
CA GLU A 29 -6.11 -1.23 26.25
C GLU A 29 -6.25 -0.48 24.91
N ILE A 30 -5.54 0.64 24.74
CA ILE A 30 -5.47 1.36 23.46
C ILE A 30 -4.80 0.48 22.40
N ARG A 31 -3.72 -0.23 22.74
CA ARG A 31 -3.01 -1.16 21.83
C ARG A 31 -3.92 -2.32 21.39
N ASP A 32 -4.72 -2.86 22.31
CA ASP A 32 -5.68 -3.93 22.02
C ASP A 32 -6.87 -3.44 21.17
N LEU A 33 -7.35 -2.21 21.40
CA LEU A 33 -8.38 -1.58 20.57
C LEU A 33 -7.89 -1.31 19.14
N TYR A 34 -6.64 -0.86 18.97
CA TYR A 34 -6.02 -0.71 17.65
C TYR A 34 -5.80 -2.06 16.95
N ARG A 35 -5.40 -3.10 17.68
CA ARG A 35 -5.24 -4.46 17.15
C ARG A 35 -6.57 -5.00 16.61
N ASN A 36 -7.65 -4.82 17.36
CA ASN A 36 -8.98 -5.27 16.95
C ASN A 36 -9.55 -4.48 15.76
N ALA A 37 -9.22 -3.18 15.64
CA ALA A 37 -9.58 -2.37 14.49
C ALA A 37 -8.81 -2.77 13.21
N ALA A 38 -7.53 -3.14 13.33
CA ALA A 38 -6.73 -3.65 12.22
C ALA A 38 -7.23 -5.02 11.73
N SER A 39 -7.58 -5.93 12.64
CA SER A 39 -8.16 -7.24 12.30
C SER A 39 -9.53 -7.14 11.62
N GLY A 40 -10.33 -6.12 11.96
CA GLY A 40 -11.62 -5.84 11.31
C GLY A 40 -11.51 -5.33 9.86
N ALA A 41 -10.39 -4.69 9.50
CA ALA A 41 -10.11 -4.24 8.13
C ALA A 41 -9.55 -5.37 7.23
N ALA A 42 -9.00 -6.43 7.83
CA ALA A 42 -8.51 -7.61 7.12
C ALA A 42 -9.63 -8.57 6.65
N ALA A 43 -10.87 -8.37 7.10
CA ALA A 43 -12.01 -9.27 6.82
C ALA A 43 -12.47 -9.34 5.35
N GLY A 44 -11.85 -8.58 4.44
CA GLY A 44 -12.11 -8.63 2.99
C GLY A 44 -10.94 -9.16 2.15
N ALA A 45 -9.79 -9.46 2.75
CA ALA A 45 -8.67 -10.06 2.03
C ALA A 45 -8.85 -11.58 1.97
N ARG A 46 -8.85 -12.15 0.76
CA ARG A 46 -8.71 -13.62 0.61
C ARG A 46 -7.51 -14.07 1.45
N PRO A 47 -7.61 -15.17 2.22
CA PRO A 47 -6.44 -15.73 2.87
C PRO A 47 -5.44 -16.04 1.75
N GLY A 48 -4.27 -15.40 1.81
CA GLY A 48 -3.12 -15.84 1.03
C GLY A 48 -2.83 -17.32 1.31
N PRO A 49 -2.01 -17.98 0.48
CA PRO A 49 -1.67 -19.38 0.69
C PRO A 49 -1.25 -19.56 2.15
N GLN A 50 -1.99 -20.37 2.89
CA GLN A 50 -1.65 -20.78 4.24
C GLN A 50 -0.29 -21.49 4.13
N HIS A 51 0.79 -20.76 4.40
CA HIS A 51 2.10 -21.35 4.55
C HIS A 51 1.98 -22.31 5.73
N ALA A 52 1.91 -23.62 5.45
CA ALA A 52 2.15 -24.65 6.45
C ALA A 52 3.35 -24.22 7.29
N ALA A 53 3.22 -24.22 8.62
CA ALA A 53 4.22 -23.67 9.53
C ALA A 53 5.61 -24.19 9.15
N GLN A 54 6.38 -23.38 8.43
CA GLN A 54 7.67 -23.78 7.91
C GLN A 54 8.64 -23.82 9.08
N GLU A 55 9.40 -24.90 9.19
CA GLU A 55 10.35 -25.10 10.27
C GLU A 55 11.31 -23.91 10.40
N LEU A 56 11.43 -23.39 11.63
CA LEU A 56 12.37 -22.34 11.98
C LEU A 56 13.79 -22.92 11.97
N THR A 57 14.55 -22.64 10.91
CA THR A 57 15.95 -23.06 10.76
C THR A 57 16.91 -21.88 10.89
N PRO A 58 18.21 -22.09 11.17
CA PRO A 58 19.22 -21.03 11.18
C PRO A 58 19.29 -20.25 9.85
N PHE A 59 19.10 -20.95 8.72
CA PHE A 59 19.02 -20.32 7.40
C PHE A 59 17.80 -19.39 7.27
N ARG A 60 16.63 -19.85 7.75
CA ARG A 60 15.42 -19.01 7.79
C ARG A 60 15.63 -17.79 8.67
N LEU A 61 16.19 -17.96 9.85
CA LEU A 61 16.52 -16.85 10.75
C LEU A 61 17.46 -15.84 10.07
N PHE A 62 18.49 -16.30 9.36
CA PHE A 62 19.37 -15.43 8.56
C PHE A 62 18.62 -14.61 7.50
N CYS A 63 17.57 -15.15 6.90
CA CYS A 63 16.79 -14.45 5.87
C CYS A 63 15.81 -13.40 6.42
N VAL A 64 15.40 -13.50 7.69
CA VAL A 64 14.35 -12.66 8.29
C VAL A 64 14.59 -11.14 8.07
N PRO A 65 15.80 -10.57 8.24
CA PRO A 65 16.05 -9.15 8.01
C PRO A 65 15.92 -8.70 6.56
N LEU A 66 16.09 -9.59 5.58
CA LEU A 66 16.15 -9.25 4.16
C LEU A 66 15.03 -9.88 3.31
N GLU A 67 14.11 -10.61 3.94
CA GLU A 67 13.07 -11.40 3.26
C GLU A 67 12.23 -10.59 2.25
N ASP A 68 11.98 -9.31 2.54
CA ASP A 68 11.18 -8.42 1.67
C ASP A 68 11.95 -8.00 0.41
N MET A 69 13.28 -8.05 0.46
CA MET A 69 14.13 -7.79 -0.70
C MET A 69 14.24 -9.02 -1.60
N LEU A 70 13.72 -10.19 -1.21
CA LEU A 70 13.82 -11.37 -2.03
C LEU A 70 12.98 -11.23 -3.30
N GLY A 71 13.52 -11.72 -4.41
CA GLY A 71 12.84 -11.76 -5.69
C GLY A 71 13.00 -13.12 -6.36
N ASP A 72 11.99 -13.48 -7.15
CA ASP A 72 12.02 -14.68 -7.96
C ASP A 72 12.72 -14.39 -9.30
N GLU A 73 13.53 -15.35 -9.77
CA GLU A 73 14.32 -15.21 -11.00
C GLU A 73 13.44 -15.41 -12.26
N PRO A 74 13.77 -14.75 -13.38
CA PRO A 74 14.92 -13.86 -13.60
C PRO A 74 14.66 -12.43 -13.08
N LEU A 75 15.69 -11.84 -12.45
CA LEU A 75 15.63 -10.45 -12.02
C LEU A 75 16.19 -9.51 -13.10
N PRO A 76 15.57 -8.33 -13.31
CA PRO A 76 16.16 -7.28 -14.12
C PRO A 76 17.58 -6.94 -13.66
N SER A 77 18.45 -6.56 -14.60
CA SER A 77 19.87 -6.33 -14.29
C SER A 77 20.06 -5.27 -13.20
N ASP A 78 19.19 -4.28 -13.15
CA ASP A 78 19.15 -3.12 -12.25
C ASP A 78 18.24 -3.33 -11.03
N SER A 79 17.66 -4.51 -10.86
CA SER A 79 16.77 -4.82 -9.73
C SER A 79 17.46 -4.60 -8.39
N THR A 80 16.73 -3.99 -7.44
CA THR A 80 17.13 -3.93 -6.04
C THR A 80 16.79 -5.20 -5.26
N ARG A 81 16.04 -6.11 -5.87
CA ARG A 81 15.73 -7.42 -5.28
C ARG A 81 16.94 -8.35 -5.33
N ILE A 82 17.02 -9.22 -4.34
CA ILE A 82 18.08 -10.21 -4.17
C ILE A 82 17.52 -11.58 -4.55
N SER A 83 18.18 -12.24 -5.49
CA SER A 83 17.73 -13.57 -5.91
C SER A 83 18.03 -14.62 -4.84
N ARG A 84 17.22 -15.68 -4.80
CA ARG A 84 17.42 -16.79 -3.86
C ARG A 84 18.76 -17.50 -4.07
N ALA A 85 19.27 -17.54 -5.31
CA ALA A 85 20.59 -18.10 -5.61
C ALA A 85 21.71 -17.32 -4.92
N VAL A 86 21.62 -15.98 -4.89
CA VAL A 86 22.56 -15.13 -4.16
C VAL A 86 22.55 -15.46 -2.67
N VAL A 87 21.36 -15.55 -2.09
CA VAL A 87 21.17 -15.81 -0.65
C VAL A 87 21.73 -17.18 -0.27
N ALA A 88 21.47 -18.21 -1.08
CA ALA A 88 22.03 -19.54 -0.89
C ALA A 88 23.56 -19.56 -0.96
N ALA A 89 24.15 -18.82 -1.91
CA ALA A 89 25.59 -18.72 -2.04
C ALA A 89 26.25 -17.96 -0.86
N CYS A 90 25.63 -16.87 -0.38
CA CYS A 90 26.07 -16.19 0.84
C CYS A 90 25.97 -17.10 2.07
N TRP A 91 24.88 -17.87 2.17
CA TRP A 91 24.68 -18.81 3.26
C TRP A 91 25.75 -19.90 3.31
N ALA A 92 26.07 -20.53 2.18
CA ALA A 92 27.13 -21.54 2.12
C ALA A 92 28.49 -21.01 2.62
N VAL A 93 28.81 -19.75 2.30
CA VAL A 93 30.02 -19.08 2.79
C VAL A 93 29.97 -18.84 4.31
N ILE A 94 28.79 -18.49 4.84
CA ILE A 94 28.57 -18.32 6.28
C ILE A 94 28.75 -19.66 7.01
N GLU A 95 28.20 -20.75 6.46
CA GLU A 95 28.30 -22.09 7.06
C GLU A 95 29.73 -22.61 7.18
N GLU A 96 30.59 -22.26 6.23
CA GLU A 96 32.01 -22.60 6.24
C GLU A 96 32.80 -21.82 7.30
N ARG A 97 32.29 -20.66 7.73
CA ARG A 97 32.98 -19.74 8.63
C ARG A 97 32.46 -19.78 10.06
N ILE A 98 31.19 -20.11 10.25
CA ILE A 98 30.60 -20.28 11.57
C ILE A 98 30.79 -21.72 12.03
N ALA A 99 31.38 -21.90 13.21
CA ALA A 99 31.62 -23.20 13.81
C ALA A 99 30.33 -24.05 13.84
N PRO A 100 30.38 -25.34 13.46
CA PRO A 100 29.21 -26.23 13.47
C PRO A 100 28.46 -26.23 14.81
N ALA A 101 29.19 -26.24 15.93
CA ALA A 101 28.60 -26.22 17.27
C ALA A 101 27.74 -24.97 17.54
N ARG A 102 28.12 -23.80 16.99
CA ARG A 102 27.31 -22.57 17.09
C ARG A 102 26.04 -22.67 16.25
N ARG A 103 26.13 -23.25 15.05
CA ARG A 103 24.95 -23.51 14.19
C ARG A 103 23.97 -24.47 14.84
N GLU A 104 24.48 -25.55 15.42
CA GLU A 104 23.68 -26.55 16.15
C GLU A 104 23.01 -25.94 17.40
N ALA A 105 23.71 -25.09 18.15
CA ALA A 105 23.14 -24.39 19.30
C ALA A 105 21.94 -23.51 18.89
N VAL A 106 22.07 -22.71 17.83
CA VAL A 106 20.96 -21.88 17.32
C VAL A 106 19.82 -22.74 16.80
N ALA A 107 20.11 -23.83 16.08
CA ALA A 107 19.09 -24.76 15.61
C ALA A 107 18.31 -25.38 16.79
N SER A 108 19.00 -25.78 17.85
CA SER A 108 18.37 -26.32 19.07
C SER A 108 17.51 -25.28 19.78
N GLU A 109 17.94 -24.02 19.85
CA GLU A 109 17.18 -22.93 20.46
C GLU A 109 15.89 -22.65 19.68
N LEU A 110 15.99 -22.57 18.34
CA LEU A 110 14.84 -22.40 17.45
C LEU A 110 13.83 -23.56 17.56
N ALA A 111 14.32 -24.80 17.61
CA ALA A 111 13.46 -25.97 17.81
C ALA A 111 12.74 -25.93 19.17
N GLY A 112 13.43 -25.49 20.22
CA GLY A 112 12.84 -25.28 21.55
C GLY A 112 11.72 -24.24 21.55
N LEU A 113 11.90 -23.13 20.81
CA LEU A 113 10.86 -22.10 20.65
C LEU A 113 9.63 -22.63 19.90
N ALA A 114 9.83 -23.39 18.83
CA ALA A 114 8.74 -23.97 18.05
C ALA A 114 7.92 -24.99 18.85
N ALA A 115 8.54 -25.71 19.79
CA ALA A 115 7.88 -26.70 20.64
C ALA A 115 7.14 -26.09 21.85
N ALA A 116 7.60 -24.94 22.35
CA ALA A 116 7.13 -24.38 23.62
C ALA A 116 5.99 -23.35 23.48
N GLU A 117 5.78 -22.77 22.30
CA GLU A 117 4.99 -21.54 22.17
C GLU A 117 3.69 -21.75 21.37
N THR A 118 2.57 -21.37 21.98
CA THR A 118 1.24 -21.34 21.33
C THR A 118 0.79 -19.92 21.00
N ASP A 119 1.48 -18.89 21.50
CA ASP A 119 1.21 -17.47 21.22
C ASP A 119 2.15 -16.93 20.12
N PRO A 120 1.63 -16.57 18.93
CA PRO A 120 2.43 -16.07 17.81
C PRO A 120 3.25 -14.81 18.14
N ASP A 121 2.71 -13.89 18.95
CA ASP A 121 3.35 -12.60 19.21
C ASP A 121 4.58 -12.79 20.12
N ARG A 122 4.48 -13.65 21.14
CA ARG A 122 5.60 -14.00 22.02
C ARG A 122 6.67 -14.81 21.30
N SER A 123 6.24 -15.64 20.34
CA SER A 123 7.16 -16.40 19.49
C SER A 123 8.05 -15.46 18.66
N ALA A 124 7.46 -14.42 18.05
CA ALA A 124 8.19 -13.44 17.25
C ALA A 124 9.26 -12.68 18.06
N ASP A 125 8.92 -12.17 19.26
CA ASP A 125 9.86 -11.46 20.14
C ASP A 125 11.07 -12.32 20.54
N ARG A 126 10.84 -13.62 20.77
CA ARG A 126 11.88 -14.58 21.13
C ARG A 126 12.73 -14.99 19.93
N VAL A 127 12.12 -15.21 18.77
CA VAL A 127 12.85 -15.44 17.51
C VAL A 127 13.76 -14.24 17.21
N ASP A 128 13.27 -13.02 17.41
CA ASP A 128 14.10 -11.81 17.28
C ASP A 128 15.23 -11.75 18.31
N ALA A 129 15.04 -12.31 19.50
CA ALA A 129 16.09 -12.39 20.51
C ALA A 129 17.24 -13.30 20.09
N VAL A 130 16.92 -14.51 19.60
CA VAL A 130 17.91 -15.43 19.00
C VAL A 130 18.56 -14.79 17.79
N GLY A 131 17.75 -14.12 16.96
CA GLY A 131 18.17 -13.41 15.76
C GLY A 131 19.25 -12.37 16.02
N ARG A 132 19.15 -11.58 17.09
CA ARG A 132 20.10 -10.48 17.36
C ARG A 132 21.57 -10.92 17.37
N GLU A 133 21.88 -12.02 18.04
CA GLU A 133 23.24 -12.55 18.06
C GLU A 133 23.58 -13.25 16.75
N TRP A 134 22.66 -14.09 16.26
CA TRP A 134 22.84 -14.86 15.04
C TRP A 134 23.12 -13.99 13.80
N TRP A 135 22.41 -12.86 13.66
CA TRP A 135 22.62 -11.90 12.59
C TRP A 135 23.99 -11.22 12.68
N GLY A 136 24.47 -10.95 13.90
CA GLY A 136 25.83 -10.44 14.12
C GLY A 136 26.90 -11.44 13.69
N ASP A 137 26.75 -12.71 14.06
CA ASP A 137 27.65 -13.79 13.65
C ASP A 137 27.68 -13.94 12.10
N CYS A 138 26.50 -13.92 11.47
CA CYS A 138 26.36 -14.00 10.01
C CYS A 138 26.97 -12.78 9.30
N GLU A 139 26.77 -11.58 9.85
CA GLU A 139 27.29 -10.33 9.31
C GLU A 139 28.82 -10.30 9.32
N ALA A 140 29.43 -10.70 10.45
CA ALA A 140 30.88 -10.75 10.60
C ALA A 140 31.50 -11.79 9.66
N ALA A 141 30.88 -12.98 9.55
CA ALA A 141 31.32 -14.03 8.64
C ALA A 141 31.29 -13.59 7.18
N LEU A 142 30.17 -12.98 6.75
CA LEU A 142 29.99 -12.52 5.37
C LEU A 142 30.89 -11.32 5.04
N THR A 143 31.03 -10.35 5.95
CA THR A 143 31.93 -9.21 5.78
C THR A 143 33.38 -9.64 5.65
N THR A 144 33.82 -10.62 6.46
CA THR A 144 35.17 -11.20 6.35
C THR A 144 35.37 -11.88 5.00
N ALA A 145 34.38 -12.64 4.52
CA ALA A 145 34.46 -13.30 3.22
C ALA A 145 34.52 -12.31 2.04
N ILE A 146 33.74 -11.23 2.12
CA ILE A 146 33.77 -10.09 1.19
C ILE A 146 35.19 -9.49 1.15
N GLU A 147 35.80 -9.23 2.31
CA GLU A 147 37.13 -8.62 2.39
C GLU A 147 38.24 -9.56 1.90
N ASP A 148 38.18 -10.84 2.27
CA ASP A 148 39.12 -11.86 1.78
C ASP A 148 39.07 -11.99 0.26
N THR A 149 37.88 -11.81 -0.33
CA THR A 149 37.70 -11.85 -1.78
C THR A 149 38.28 -10.60 -2.44
N ARG A 150 38.06 -9.41 -1.87
CA ARG A 150 38.63 -8.14 -2.36
C ARG A 150 40.15 -8.12 -2.33
N THR A 151 40.73 -8.64 -1.26
CA THR A 151 42.18 -8.70 -1.05
C THR A 151 42.83 -9.89 -1.76
N GLY A 152 42.04 -10.76 -2.41
CA GLY A 152 42.53 -11.95 -3.11
C GLY A 152 43.00 -13.09 -2.20
N ARG A 153 42.75 -13.00 -0.89
CA ARG A 153 43.05 -14.07 0.09
C ARG A 153 42.17 -15.32 -0.09
N SER A 154 40.98 -15.14 -0.65
CA SER A 154 40.06 -16.24 -0.96
C SER A 154 39.31 -15.95 -2.25
N ARG A 155 38.92 -17.00 -2.99
CA ARG A 155 38.01 -16.91 -4.13
C ARG A 155 36.64 -17.52 -3.86
N ALA A 156 36.38 -18.00 -2.64
CA ALA A 156 35.15 -18.73 -2.31
C ALA A 156 33.86 -17.97 -2.67
N LEU A 157 33.84 -16.65 -2.49
CA LEU A 157 32.71 -15.82 -2.91
C LEU A 157 32.71 -15.58 -4.43
N ALA A 158 33.87 -15.29 -5.03
CA ALA A 158 33.99 -15.01 -6.46
C ALA A 158 33.66 -16.20 -7.36
N ASP A 159 34.09 -17.41 -6.99
CA ASP A 159 33.90 -18.64 -7.78
C ASP A 159 32.42 -19.09 -7.80
N ARG A 160 31.64 -18.66 -6.80
CA ARG A 160 30.23 -19.04 -6.62
C ARG A 160 29.25 -18.02 -7.22
N MET A 161 29.72 -16.91 -7.81
CA MET A 161 28.87 -15.73 -7.99
C MET A 161 29.07 -14.93 -9.33
N PRO A 162 28.05 -14.82 -10.21
CA PRO A 162 28.04 -13.92 -11.40
C PRO A 162 28.02 -12.38 -11.16
N ARG A 163 28.04 -11.62 -12.29
CA ARG A 163 28.43 -10.20 -12.52
C ARG A 163 27.91 -9.05 -11.62
N ARG A 164 26.96 -9.24 -10.68
CA ARG A 164 26.48 -8.19 -9.73
C ARG A 164 26.34 -8.65 -8.28
N LEU A 165 26.77 -9.88 -7.99
CA LEU A 165 26.53 -10.52 -6.70
C LEU A 165 27.31 -9.92 -5.53
N PHE A 166 28.45 -9.30 -5.80
CA PHE A 166 29.21 -8.66 -4.75
C PHE A 166 28.41 -7.53 -4.09
N GLU A 167 27.64 -6.80 -4.89
CA GLU A 167 26.79 -5.70 -4.41
C GLU A 167 25.63 -6.24 -3.56
N HIS A 168 25.01 -7.35 -3.98
CA HIS A 168 23.97 -8.00 -3.19
C HIS A 168 24.52 -8.62 -1.90
N ALA A 169 25.71 -9.22 -1.91
CA ALA A 169 26.36 -9.71 -0.70
C ALA A 169 26.66 -8.56 0.28
N GLU A 170 27.11 -7.40 -0.22
CA GLU A 170 27.25 -6.19 0.59
C GLU A 170 25.91 -5.71 1.16
N THR A 171 24.83 -5.72 0.36
CA THR A 171 23.47 -5.40 0.84
C THR A 171 23.03 -6.35 1.94
N ILE A 172 23.25 -7.66 1.77
CA ILE A 172 22.92 -8.68 2.79
C ILE A 172 23.69 -8.42 4.08
N ALA A 173 25.02 -8.24 4.00
CA ALA A 173 25.85 -7.95 5.17
C ALA A 173 25.39 -6.66 5.88
N ALA A 174 25.09 -5.61 5.11
CA ALA A 174 24.62 -4.35 5.66
C ALA A 174 23.23 -4.49 6.29
N ALA A 175 22.32 -5.29 5.72
CA ALA A 175 21.00 -5.56 6.26
C ALA A 175 21.08 -6.34 7.57
N LEU A 176 21.97 -7.34 7.66
CA LEU A 176 22.24 -8.08 8.89
C LEU A 176 22.78 -7.15 9.99
N ARG A 177 23.68 -6.22 9.65
CA ARG A 177 24.21 -5.23 10.60
C ARG A 177 23.12 -4.36 11.24
N VAL A 178 22.06 -4.05 10.49
CA VAL A 178 20.91 -3.27 10.97
C VAL A 178 19.65 -4.12 11.15
N ALA A 179 19.79 -5.42 11.36
CA ALA A 179 18.67 -6.35 11.43
C ALA A 179 17.67 -6.00 12.53
N GLY A 180 18.14 -5.69 13.74
CA GLY A 180 17.25 -5.28 14.85
C GLY A 180 16.40 -4.05 14.53
N PRO A 181 16.99 -2.93 14.04
CA PRO A 181 16.22 -1.81 13.50
C PRO A 181 15.22 -2.19 12.41
N ILE A 182 15.62 -3.02 11.43
CA ILE A 182 14.71 -3.50 10.39
C ILE A 182 13.52 -4.24 11.01
N GLN A 183 13.74 -5.17 11.93
CA GLN A 183 12.65 -5.92 12.55
C GLN A 183 11.68 -5.04 13.31
N ARG A 184 12.16 -4.05 14.07
CA ARG A 184 11.26 -3.10 14.74
C ARG A 184 10.39 -2.32 13.75
N LEU A 185 10.94 -1.94 12.60
CA LEU A 185 10.18 -1.29 11.54
C LEU A 185 9.16 -2.22 10.90
N LYS A 186 9.51 -3.51 10.69
CA LYS A 186 8.58 -4.51 10.20
C LYS A 186 7.40 -4.70 11.14
N HIS A 187 7.66 -4.87 12.44
CA HIS A 187 6.63 -4.98 13.47
C HIS A 187 5.71 -3.74 13.53
N LEU A 188 6.28 -2.54 13.43
CA LEU A 188 5.52 -1.28 13.37
C LEU A 188 4.56 -1.23 12.17
N LEU A 189 4.99 -1.80 11.04
CA LEU A 189 4.26 -1.70 9.78
C LEU A 189 3.24 -2.81 9.58
N GLY A 190 3.43 -3.96 10.22
CA GLY A 190 2.59 -5.15 10.04
C GLY A 190 2.92 -5.89 8.75
N ASP A 191 1.98 -6.73 8.31
CA ASP A 191 2.19 -7.65 7.20
C ASP A 191 2.22 -6.94 5.83
N PRO A 192 3.15 -7.33 4.93
CA PRO A 192 3.16 -6.82 3.57
C PRO A 192 2.06 -7.51 2.73
N PRO A 193 1.54 -6.85 1.68
CA PRO A 193 1.93 -5.52 1.20
C PRO A 193 1.18 -4.39 1.93
N ILE A 194 1.92 -3.39 2.40
CA ILE A 194 1.36 -2.24 3.12
C ILE A 194 0.82 -1.23 2.10
N ALA A 195 -0.49 -0.98 2.16
CA ALA A 195 -1.16 -0.12 1.18
C ALA A 195 -0.79 1.36 1.30
N ARG A 196 -0.80 1.90 2.53
CA ARG A 196 -0.50 3.32 2.84
C ARG A 196 0.07 3.44 4.24
N LEU A 197 0.96 4.40 4.45
CA LEU A 197 1.47 4.72 5.78
C LEU A 197 0.51 5.67 6.53
N THR A 198 0.09 5.27 7.72
CA THR A 198 -0.67 6.16 8.63
C THR A 198 0.23 7.27 9.19
N ALA A 199 -0.38 8.34 9.72
CA ALA A 199 0.39 9.44 10.35
C ALA A 199 1.27 8.94 11.51
N ALA A 200 0.73 8.05 12.35
CA ALA A 200 1.48 7.43 13.45
C ALA A 200 2.65 6.58 12.95
N GLN A 201 2.45 5.76 11.91
CA GLN A 201 3.53 4.98 11.30
C GLN A 201 4.61 5.87 10.68
N LYS A 202 4.24 6.97 10.02
CA LYS A 202 5.20 7.94 9.46
C LYS A 202 6.07 8.55 10.54
N GLU A 203 5.48 8.92 11.68
CA GLU A 203 6.23 9.51 12.78
C GLU A 203 7.15 8.49 13.46
N ALA A 204 6.65 7.27 13.71
CA ALA A 204 7.46 6.20 14.27
C ALA A 204 8.61 5.78 13.33
N LEU A 205 8.37 5.72 12.01
CA LEU A 205 9.42 5.51 11.01
C LEU A 205 10.51 6.58 11.08
N ARG A 206 10.12 7.86 11.15
CA ARG A 206 11.06 8.98 11.30
C ARG A 206 11.88 8.84 12.59
N GLY A 207 11.22 8.53 13.70
CA GLY A 207 11.86 8.31 15.01
C GLY A 207 12.90 7.19 14.99
N GLU A 208 12.58 6.04 14.39
CA GLU A 208 13.52 4.93 14.24
C GLU A 208 14.69 5.25 13.30
N MET A 209 14.46 5.97 12.19
CA MET A 209 15.54 6.42 11.31
C MET A 209 16.51 7.36 12.02
N LEU A 210 16.00 8.35 12.77
CA LEU A 210 16.82 9.26 13.57
C LEU A 210 17.55 8.53 14.71
N SER A 211 16.91 7.53 15.31
CA SER A 211 17.56 6.64 16.30
C SER A 211 18.72 5.89 15.68
N LEU A 212 18.55 5.34 14.47
CA LEU A 212 19.59 4.62 13.73
C LEU A 212 20.77 5.52 13.38
N VAL A 213 20.51 6.74 12.90
CA VAL A 213 21.55 7.75 12.63
C VAL A 213 22.34 8.08 13.89
N ARG A 214 21.66 8.34 15.01
CA ARG A 214 22.31 8.71 16.29
C ARG A 214 23.19 7.61 16.88
N ARG A 215 22.83 6.34 16.69
CA ARG A 215 23.64 5.20 17.17
C ARG A 215 24.96 5.07 16.42
N GLY A 216 25.02 5.55 15.17
CA GLY A 216 26.20 5.43 14.32
C GLY A 216 26.51 3.96 13.93
N GLY A 217 27.59 3.77 13.16
CA GLY A 217 28.15 2.45 12.86
C GLY A 217 27.52 1.69 11.67
N ALA A 218 26.36 2.12 11.16
CA ALA A 218 25.74 1.51 9.97
C ALA A 218 25.00 2.55 9.11
N ASP A 219 24.80 2.23 7.83
CA ASP A 219 24.12 3.12 6.89
C ASP A 219 22.58 2.93 7.00
N PRO A 220 21.84 3.93 7.48
CA PRO A 220 20.38 3.81 7.67
C PRO A 220 19.62 3.59 6.36
N ARG A 221 20.24 3.93 5.21
CA ARG A 221 19.63 3.75 3.88
C ARG A 221 19.30 2.29 3.58
N VAL A 222 20.04 1.34 4.15
CA VAL A 222 19.75 -0.10 3.98
C VAL A 222 18.39 -0.45 4.59
N ALA A 223 18.12 0.03 5.80
CA ALA A 223 16.83 -0.20 6.45
C ALA A 223 15.69 0.47 5.68
N VAL A 224 15.91 1.69 5.15
CA VAL A 224 14.94 2.37 4.28
C VAL A 224 14.61 1.51 3.05
N HIS A 225 15.62 0.96 2.38
CA HIS A 225 15.42 0.14 1.19
C HIS A 225 14.68 -1.16 1.49
N VAL A 226 15.07 -1.89 2.54
CA VAL A 226 14.38 -3.12 2.96
C VAL A 226 12.90 -2.84 3.24
N VAL A 227 12.62 -1.78 4.00
CA VAL A 227 11.25 -1.42 4.35
C VAL A 227 10.47 -0.91 3.14
N ALA A 228 11.11 -0.25 2.18
CA ALA A 228 10.48 0.20 0.95
C ALA A 228 9.87 -0.96 0.16
N HIS A 229 10.51 -2.14 0.15
CA HIS A 229 9.99 -3.34 -0.51
C HIS A 229 8.68 -3.88 0.10
N ARG A 230 8.33 -3.51 1.34
CA ARG A 230 7.05 -3.89 1.98
C ARG A 230 5.87 -3.02 1.53
N LEU A 231 6.14 -1.87 0.92
CA LEU A 231 5.13 -0.88 0.60
C LEU A 231 4.59 -1.09 -0.82
N ARG A 232 3.28 -0.95 -1.00
CA ARG A 232 2.69 -0.82 -2.34
C ARG A 232 3.16 0.45 -3.05
N ASN A 233 3.53 1.47 -2.27
CA ASN A 233 4.09 2.73 -2.74
C ASN A 233 5.40 3.07 -1.98
N PRO A 234 6.55 2.48 -2.35
CA PRO A 234 7.86 2.81 -1.78
C PRO A 234 8.20 4.31 -1.84
N ALA A 235 7.67 5.06 -2.81
CA ALA A 235 7.96 6.47 -2.96
C ALA A 235 7.45 7.32 -1.78
N GLU A 236 6.41 6.85 -1.06
CA GLU A 236 5.95 7.50 0.17
C GLU A 236 7.05 7.51 1.25
N LEU A 237 7.78 6.40 1.41
CA LEU A 237 8.88 6.29 2.36
C LEU A 237 10.10 7.10 1.91
N PHE A 238 10.41 7.11 0.61
CA PHE A 238 11.52 7.94 0.10
C PHE A 238 11.23 9.44 0.27
N LEU A 239 10.00 9.89 0.05
CA LEU A 239 9.60 11.28 0.31
C LEU A 239 9.64 11.61 1.81
N LEU A 240 9.22 10.67 2.67
CA LEU A 240 9.30 10.82 4.12
C LEU A 240 10.74 10.99 4.61
N THR A 241 11.67 10.22 4.03
CA THR A 241 13.09 10.21 4.43
C THR A 241 13.93 11.27 3.72
N ALA A 242 13.47 11.87 2.63
CA ALA A 242 14.18 12.94 1.90
C ALA A 242 14.48 14.18 2.77
N GLY A 243 13.67 14.45 3.80
CA GLY A 243 13.89 15.55 4.75
C GLY A 243 14.70 15.18 5.99
N ILE A 244 15.19 13.94 6.09
CA ILE A 244 15.96 13.45 7.25
C ILE A 244 17.44 13.46 6.88
N ASP A 245 18.28 14.04 7.75
CA ASP A 245 19.73 13.87 7.62
C ASP A 245 20.10 12.43 8.00
N LEU A 246 20.30 11.60 6.99
CA LEU A 246 20.74 10.21 7.12
C LEU A 246 22.26 10.08 7.29
N GLY A 247 22.95 11.18 7.59
CA GLY A 247 24.40 11.26 7.72
C GLY A 247 25.14 11.07 6.40
N GLN A 248 26.48 11.04 6.49
CA GLN A 248 27.37 10.85 5.35
C GLN A 248 27.11 9.50 4.68
N ALA A 249 26.77 9.52 3.39
CA ALA A 249 26.49 8.33 2.63
C ALA A 249 27.78 7.55 2.33
N SER A 250 27.85 6.29 2.76
CA SER A 250 28.88 5.36 2.33
C SER A 250 28.80 5.11 0.81
N PRO A 251 29.84 4.54 0.15
CA PRO A 251 29.72 4.13 -1.26
C PRO A 251 28.51 3.22 -1.51
N HIS A 252 28.23 2.31 -0.58
CA HIS A 252 27.04 1.45 -0.63
C HIS A 252 25.73 2.25 -0.47
N GLY A 253 25.66 3.16 0.50
CA GLY A 253 24.50 4.04 0.69
C GLY A 253 24.22 4.95 -0.49
N ARG A 254 25.25 5.44 -1.18
CA ARG A 254 25.08 6.21 -2.42
C ARG A 254 24.45 5.37 -3.53
N ARG A 255 24.89 4.11 -3.69
CA ARG A 255 24.28 3.17 -4.64
C ARG A 255 22.82 2.89 -4.29
N LEU A 256 22.50 2.63 -3.02
CA LEU A 256 21.12 2.45 -2.58
C LEU A 256 20.28 3.70 -2.91
N THR A 257 20.78 4.88 -2.55
CA THR A 257 20.11 6.15 -2.89
C THR A 257 19.84 6.29 -4.38
N ALA A 258 20.77 5.89 -5.25
CA ALA A 258 20.56 5.89 -6.70
C ALA A 258 19.53 4.83 -7.14
N ALA A 259 19.52 3.65 -6.49
CA ALA A 259 18.62 2.55 -6.82
C ALA A 259 17.16 2.76 -6.38
N ARG A 260 16.84 3.84 -5.65
CA ARG A 260 15.46 4.20 -5.29
C ARG A 260 14.58 4.38 -6.53
N GLU A 261 15.14 4.97 -7.58
CA GLU A 261 14.49 5.27 -8.84
C GLU A 261 14.08 3.96 -9.53
N THR A 262 15.01 3.01 -9.60
CA THR A 262 14.75 1.67 -10.13
C THR A 262 13.68 0.94 -9.33
N LEU A 263 13.69 1.00 -8.00
CA LEU A 263 12.64 0.38 -7.19
C LEU A 263 11.26 1.00 -7.45
N ILE A 264 11.16 2.33 -7.56
CA ILE A 264 9.88 2.99 -7.88
C ILE A 264 9.38 2.54 -9.24
N LEU A 265 10.25 2.50 -10.26
CA LEU A 265 9.88 2.07 -11.60
C LEU A 265 9.51 0.59 -11.66
N SER A 266 10.23 -0.28 -10.95
CA SER A 266 9.92 -1.72 -10.96
C SER A 266 8.55 -1.97 -10.34
N VAL A 267 8.23 -1.33 -9.21
CA VAL A 267 6.91 -1.46 -8.57
C VAL A 267 5.80 -0.83 -9.42
N ALA A 268 6.07 0.29 -10.09
CA ALA A 268 5.12 0.88 -11.03
C ALA A 268 4.84 -0.07 -12.20
N ALA A 269 5.88 -0.69 -12.79
CA ALA A 269 5.74 -1.66 -13.87
C ALA A 269 4.99 -2.93 -13.41
N GLU A 270 5.24 -3.43 -12.20
CA GLU A 270 4.48 -4.53 -11.59
C GLU A 270 2.97 -4.20 -11.51
N HIS A 271 2.61 -2.99 -11.06
CA HIS A 271 1.20 -2.58 -11.01
C HIS A 271 0.58 -2.37 -12.39
N VAL A 272 1.34 -1.85 -13.36
CA VAL A 272 0.87 -1.71 -14.75
C VAL A 272 0.64 -3.08 -15.38
N ALA A 273 1.51 -4.06 -15.15
CA ALA A 273 1.31 -5.43 -15.61
C ALA A 273 0.11 -6.11 -14.91
N ALA A 274 -0.09 -5.86 -13.61
CA ALA A 274 -1.26 -6.36 -12.90
C ALA A 274 -2.58 -5.75 -13.41
N LEU A 275 -2.55 -4.51 -13.93
CA LEU A 275 -3.71 -3.91 -14.59
C LEU A 275 -4.12 -4.69 -15.84
N ASP A 276 -3.17 -5.20 -16.63
CA ASP A 276 -3.47 -5.99 -17.83
C ASP A 276 -4.30 -7.23 -17.48
N GLN A 277 -3.93 -7.94 -16.42
CA GLN A 277 -4.65 -9.13 -15.95
C GLN A 277 -6.07 -8.82 -15.47
N LEU A 278 -6.26 -7.68 -14.79
CA LEU A 278 -7.59 -7.26 -14.33
C LEU A 278 -8.50 -6.79 -15.46
N VAL A 279 -7.92 -6.11 -16.46
CA VAL A 279 -8.64 -5.68 -17.66
C VAL A 279 -9.10 -6.89 -18.47
N GLU A 280 -8.24 -7.91 -18.62
CA GLU A 280 -8.57 -9.15 -19.33
C GLU A 280 -9.66 -9.96 -18.62
N SER A 281 -9.61 -10.07 -17.29
CA SER A 281 -10.56 -10.86 -16.49
C SER A 281 -11.93 -10.21 -16.29
N ARG A 282 -12.08 -8.90 -16.59
CA ARG A 282 -13.32 -8.10 -16.47
C ARG A 282 -14.02 -8.12 -15.09
N SER A 283 -13.42 -8.72 -14.06
CA SER A 283 -14.07 -8.98 -12.77
C SER A 283 -13.58 -8.11 -11.61
N GLY A 284 -12.76 -7.07 -11.89
CA GLY A 284 -12.02 -6.36 -10.84
C GLY A 284 -11.92 -4.85 -11.02
N LEU A 285 -13.00 -4.15 -11.41
CA LEU A 285 -12.96 -2.70 -11.67
C LEU A 285 -12.45 -1.87 -10.48
N ALA A 286 -12.89 -2.21 -9.26
CA ALA A 286 -12.40 -1.56 -8.04
C ALA A 286 -10.89 -1.80 -7.83
N GLY A 287 -10.42 -3.02 -8.05
CA GLY A 287 -9.00 -3.36 -7.98
C GLY A 287 -8.16 -2.65 -9.07
N ALA A 288 -8.71 -2.50 -10.27
CA ALA A 288 -8.06 -1.78 -11.35
C ALA A 288 -7.93 -0.29 -11.03
N VAL A 289 -8.97 0.33 -10.48
CA VAL A 289 -8.93 1.73 -10.01
C VAL A 289 -7.87 1.90 -8.91
N ASP A 290 -7.83 0.98 -7.94
CA ASP A 290 -6.82 1.01 -6.88
C ASP A 290 -5.39 0.90 -7.43
N LEU A 291 -5.14 0.01 -8.40
CA LEU A 291 -3.84 -0.11 -9.05
C LEU A 291 -3.46 1.15 -9.84
N VAL A 292 -4.40 1.75 -10.56
CA VAL A 292 -4.15 3.03 -11.26
C VAL A 292 -3.76 4.13 -10.27
N GLU A 293 -4.48 4.28 -9.16
CA GLU A 293 -4.16 5.30 -8.16
C GLU A 293 -2.76 5.08 -7.57
N VAL A 294 -2.39 3.83 -7.28
CA VAL A 294 -1.07 3.51 -6.73
C VAL A 294 0.03 3.78 -7.78
N ALA A 295 -0.17 3.34 -9.03
CA ALA A 295 0.78 3.61 -10.12
C ALA A 295 0.94 5.12 -10.35
N ALA A 296 -0.16 5.87 -10.37
CA ALA A 296 -0.15 7.33 -10.50
C ALA A 296 0.61 8.00 -9.35
N ALA A 297 0.38 7.55 -8.11
CA ALA A 297 1.07 8.07 -6.94
C ALA A 297 2.58 7.79 -6.98
N LEU A 298 2.98 6.58 -7.42
CA LEU A 298 4.37 6.18 -7.62
C LEU A 298 5.07 7.05 -8.66
N LEU A 299 4.50 7.15 -9.86
CA LEU A 299 5.07 7.91 -10.98
C LEU A 299 5.16 9.41 -10.63
N GLY A 300 4.11 9.96 -10.04
CA GLY A 300 4.09 11.35 -9.56
C GLY A 300 5.12 11.62 -8.45
N ALA A 301 5.35 10.66 -7.56
CA ALA A 301 6.39 10.78 -6.54
C ALA A 301 7.80 10.62 -7.12
N GLY A 302 7.98 9.74 -8.12
CA GLY A 302 9.21 9.60 -8.88
C GLY A 302 9.67 10.91 -9.50
N ILE A 303 8.74 11.69 -10.08
CA ILE A 303 9.00 13.04 -10.60
C ILE A 303 9.40 14.01 -9.48
N ARG A 304 8.76 13.95 -8.30
CA ARG A 304 9.09 14.88 -7.19
C ARG A 304 10.43 14.59 -6.53
N LEU A 305 10.85 13.33 -6.52
CA LEU A 305 12.13 12.91 -5.95
C LEU A 305 13.33 13.33 -6.82
N ASP A 306 13.07 13.72 -8.08
CA ASP A 306 14.05 14.21 -9.07
C ASP A 306 14.58 15.63 -8.77
N ARG A 307 14.73 16.03 -7.51
CA ARG A 307 15.29 17.36 -7.19
C ARG A 307 16.80 17.48 -7.44
N HIS A 308 17.48 16.43 -7.92
CA HIS A 308 18.95 16.36 -8.02
C HIS A 308 19.53 15.75 -9.30
N GLY A 309 18.81 15.72 -10.43
CA GLY A 309 19.39 15.41 -11.74
C GLY A 309 19.29 13.94 -12.14
N ALA A 310 18.08 13.40 -12.14
CA ALA A 310 17.81 12.10 -12.73
C ALA A 310 18.20 12.06 -14.21
N SER A 311 18.58 10.87 -14.67
CA SER A 311 18.86 10.63 -16.07
C SER A 311 17.63 10.96 -16.91
N THR A 312 17.84 11.61 -18.07
CA THR A 312 16.77 11.78 -19.08
C THR A 312 16.09 10.46 -19.46
N GLU A 313 16.77 9.33 -19.26
CA GLU A 313 16.22 7.98 -19.44
C GLU A 313 15.16 7.62 -18.38
N TYR A 314 15.39 7.97 -17.11
CA TYR A 314 14.45 7.73 -16.02
C TYR A 314 13.13 8.47 -16.24
N LEU A 315 13.19 9.77 -16.56
CA LEU A 315 11.99 10.56 -16.88
C LEU A 315 11.27 10.05 -18.13
N ARG A 316 12.02 9.59 -19.14
CA ARG A 316 11.43 8.92 -20.32
C ARG A 316 10.69 7.65 -19.94
N GLU A 317 11.23 6.84 -19.03
CA GLU A 317 10.57 5.62 -18.57
C GLU A 317 9.32 5.95 -17.74
N ILE A 318 9.37 6.95 -16.84
CA ILE A 318 8.16 7.45 -16.17
C ILE A 318 7.09 7.84 -17.20
N GLY A 319 7.46 8.60 -18.23
CA GLY A 319 6.53 9.01 -19.29
C GLY A 319 5.92 7.81 -20.03
N ARG A 320 6.71 6.78 -20.33
CA ARG A 320 6.19 5.54 -20.94
C ARG A 320 5.18 4.83 -20.04
N GLN A 321 5.48 4.71 -18.74
CA GLN A 321 4.58 4.08 -17.78
C GLN A 321 3.30 4.91 -17.57
N GLN A 322 3.38 6.24 -17.56
CA GLN A 322 2.21 7.13 -17.52
C GLN A 322 1.31 6.91 -18.75
N GLU A 323 1.89 6.89 -19.95
CA GLU A 323 1.13 6.63 -21.18
C GLU A 323 0.51 5.21 -21.17
N ALA A 324 1.23 4.22 -20.65
CA ALA A 324 0.73 2.87 -20.48
C ALA A 324 -0.50 2.81 -19.56
N VAL A 325 -0.48 3.50 -18.42
CA VAL A 325 -1.64 3.65 -17.52
C VAL A 325 -2.79 4.39 -18.21
N ALA A 326 -2.49 5.52 -18.87
CA ALA A 326 -3.50 6.32 -19.57
C ALA A 326 -4.17 5.54 -20.71
N ALA A 327 -3.44 4.71 -21.45
CA ALA A 327 -3.99 3.84 -22.48
C ALA A 327 -5.02 2.84 -21.91
N ARG A 328 -4.68 2.16 -20.80
CA ARG A 328 -5.57 1.19 -20.12
C ARG A 328 -6.80 1.84 -19.51
N LEU A 329 -6.64 3.04 -18.96
CA LEU A 329 -7.75 3.87 -18.51
C LEU A 329 -8.72 4.12 -19.67
N ARG A 330 -8.22 4.64 -20.79
CA ARG A 330 -9.04 4.99 -21.96
C ARG A 330 -9.74 3.78 -22.60
N SER A 331 -9.03 2.66 -22.74
CA SER A 331 -9.54 1.52 -23.51
C SER A 331 -10.49 0.61 -22.74
N ALA A 332 -10.34 0.49 -21.42
CA ALA A 332 -11.05 -0.51 -20.63
C ALA A 332 -11.76 0.04 -19.40
N ILE A 333 -11.05 0.79 -18.55
CA ILE A 333 -11.57 1.18 -17.23
C ILE A 333 -12.64 2.27 -17.36
N LEU A 334 -12.37 3.33 -18.13
CA LEU A 334 -13.31 4.43 -18.29
C LEU A 334 -14.60 4.02 -19.01
N PRO A 335 -14.57 3.22 -20.11
CA PRO A 335 -15.78 2.69 -20.71
C PRO A 335 -16.61 1.84 -19.74
N ALA A 336 -15.97 0.99 -18.93
CA ALA A 336 -16.66 0.16 -17.93
C ALA A 336 -17.33 1.01 -16.85
N LEU A 337 -16.62 1.98 -16.27
CA LEU A 337 -17.19 2.91 -15.28
C LEU A 337 -18.35 3.70 -15.87
N ARG A 338 -18.21 4.18 -17.11
CA ARG A 338 -19.28 4.88 -17.81
C ARG A 338 -20.51 3.99 -17.99
N ALA A 339 -20.34 2.75 -18.42
CA ALA A 339 -21.44 1.82 -18.63
C ALA A 339 -22.24 1.53 -17.33
N GLU A 340 -21.55 1.33 -16.20
CA GLU A 340 -22.18 1.15 -14.89
C GLU A 340 -23.04 2.36 -14.49
N ILE A 341 -22.52 3.59 -14.72
CA ILE A 341 -23.28 4.81 -14.45
C ILE A 341 -24.45 4.95 -15.43
N TRP A 342 -24.23 4.70 -16.72
CA TRP A 342 -25.26 4.80 -17.75
C TRP A 342 -26.43 3.86 -17.49
N THR A 343 -26.17 2.65 -16.98
CA THR A 343 -27.21 1.66 -16.68
C THR A 343 -28.25 2.19 -15.68
N ALA A 344 -27.86 3.11 -14.80
CA ALA A 344 -28.77 3.74 -13.84
C ALA A 344 -29.44 5.03 -14.36
N TRP A 345 -28.83 5.75 -15.32
CA TRP A 345 -29.17 7.16 -15.59
C TRP A 345 -29.33 7.56 -17.06
N ALA A 346 -29.01 6.69 -18.02
CA ALA A 346 -28.90 7.09 -19.44
C ALA A 346 -30.23 7.28 -20.17
N GLU A 347 -31.26 6.52 -19.78
CA GLU A 347 -32.57 6.61 -20.40
C GLU A 347 -33.62 6.96 -19.34
N PRO A 348 -34.64 7.76 -19.70
CA PRO A 348 -35.82 7.97 -18.87
C PRO A 348 -36.57 6.63 -18.79
N ALA A 349 -36.15 5.78 -17.86
CA ALA A 349 -36.76 4.49 -17.67
C ALA A 349 -38.17 4.68 -17.11
N ALA A 350 -39.15 3.99 -17.70
CA ALA A 350 -40.52 3.96 -17.18
C ALA A 350 -40.58 3.42 -15.73
N VAL A 351 -39.53 2.71 -15.30
CA VAL A 351 -39.35 2.20 -13.95
C VAL A 351 -37.99 2.69 -13.43
N PRO A 352 -37.94 3.34 -12.25
CA PRO A 352 -36.67 3.73 -11.62
C PRO A 352 -35.73 2.53 -11.43
N PRO A 353 -34.40 2.73 -11.51
CA PRO A 353 -33.42 1.67 -11.32
C PRO A 353 -33.54 1.04 -9.93
N ASP A 354 -33.24 -0.25 -9.82
CA ASP A 354 -33.21 -0.94 -8.54
C ASP A 354 -32.03 -0.49 -7.66
N ASP A 355 -32.11 -0.74 -6.35
CA ASP A 355 -31.09 -0.32 -5.38
C ASP A 355 -29.69 -0.86 -5.74
N LYS A 356 -29.63 -2.07 -6.29
CA LYS A 356 -28.36 -2.70 -6.68
C LYS A 356 -27.68 -1.92 -7.82
N THR A 357 -28.45 -1.51 -8.81
CA THR A 357 -28.00 -0.73 -9.97
C THR A 357 -27.55 0.66 -9.54
N VAL A 358 -28.31 1.31 -8.64
CA VAL A 358 -27.92 2.60 -8.05
C VAL A 358 -26.61 2.49 -7.27
N LEU A 359 -26.45 1.47 -6.42
CA LEU A 359 -25.22 1.26 -5.65
C LEU A 359 -24.00 0.99 -6.55
N ALA A 360 -24.18 0.26 -7.66
CA ALA A 360 -23.14 0.02 -8.64
C ALA A 360 -22.73 1.32 -9.36
N ALA A 361 -23.70 2.10 -9.83
CA ALA A 361 -23.46 3.41 -10.44
C ALA A 361 -22.75 4.36 -9.46
N GLU A 362 -23.14 4.36 -8.19
CA GLU A 362 -22.49 5.18 -7.17
C GLU A 362 -21.05 4.74 -6.89
N ALA A 363 -20.80 3.43 -6.81
CA ALA A 363 -19.45 2.91 -6.71
C ALA A 363 -18.59 3.31 -7.91
N ALA A 364 -19.15 3.27 -9.12
CA ALA A 364 -18.49 3.71 -10.35
C ALA A 364 -18.22 5.23 -10.36
N ALA A 365 -19.15 6.06 -9.91
CA ALA A 365 -18.93 7.50 -9.79
C ALA A 365 -17.86 7.85 -8.76
N ARG A 366 -17.83 7.15 -7.61
CA ARG A 366 -16.74 7.29 -6.62
C ARG A 366 -15.40 6.91 -7.21
N ALA A 367 -15.34 5.81 -7.97
CA ALA A 367 -14.15 5.40 -8.68
C ALA A 367 -13.70 6.44 -9.73
N LEU A 368 -14.63 7.03 -10.48
CA LEU A 368 -14.34 8.08 -11.44
C LEU A 368 -13.80 9.35 -10.76
N ALA A 369 -14.41 9.80 -9.65
CA ALA A 369 -13.95 10.92 -8.86
C ALA A 369 -12.56 10.68 -8.25
N ARG A 370 -12.28 9.44 -7.84
CA ARG A 370 -10.96 8.96 -7.40
C ARG A 370 -9.92 9.09 -8.49
N LEU A 371 -10.20 8.55 -9.67
CA LEU A 371 -9.31 8.64 -10.84
C LEU A 371 -9.05 10.08 -11.27
N LEU A 372 -10.06 10.95 -11.21
CA LEU A 372 -9.93 12.37 -11.55
C LEU A 372 -8.86 13.07 -10.71
N ARG A 373 -8.77 12.77 -9.40
CA ARG A 373 -7.74 13.34 -8.51
C ARG A 373 -6.32 12.93 -8.87
N SER A 374 -6.15 11.76 -9.49
CA SER A 374 -4.86 11.24 -9.92
C SER A 374 -4.56 11.49 -11.40
N ALA A 375 -5.51 12.07 -12.16
CA ALA A 375 -5.44 12.19 -13.62
C ALA A 375 -4.21 12.94 -14.11
N ALA A 376 -3.85 14.04 -13.44
CA ALA A 376 -2.69 14.84 -13.80
C ALA A 376 -1.36 14.07 -13.63
N LEU A 377 -1.30 13.12 -12.69
CA LEU A 377 -0.09 12.33 -12.42
C LEU A 377 0.17 11.26 -13.48
N VAL A 378 -0.80 10.97 -14.34
CA VAL A 378 -0.69 9.98 -15.44
C VAL A 378 -1.07 10.57 -16.80
N GLY A 379 -1.20 11.90 -16.91
CA GLY A 379 -1.56 12.57 -18.17
C GLY A 379 -2.96 12.24 -18.69
N ALA A 380 -3.87 11.76 -17.85
CA ALA A 380 -5.23 11.35 -18.24
C ALA A 380 -6.29 12.45 -18.10
N GLU A 381 -5.90 13.66 -17.71
CA GLU A 381 -6.80 14.78 -17.40
C GLU A 381 -7.66 15.20 -18.59
N ALA A 382 -7.08 15.24 -19.79
CA ALA A 382 -7.76 15.60 -21.03
C ALA A 382 -8.90 14.63 -21.41
N VAL A 383 -8.93 13.42 -20.86
CA VAL A 383 -9.99 12.44 -21.10
C VAL A 383 -10.94 12.32 -19.92
N LEU A 384 -10.41 12.34 -18.70
CA LEU A 384 -11.22 12.20 -17.48
C LEU A 384 -12.14 13.41 -17.24
N ARG A 385 -11.66 14.64 -17.44
CA ARG A 385 -12.50 15.85 -17.21
C ARG A 385 -13.71 15.91 -18.15
N PRO A 386 -13.58 15.75 -19.48
CA PRO A 386 -14.74 15.73 -20.36
C PRO A 386 -15.71 14.59 -20.03
N LEU A 387 -15.20 13.40 -19.71
CA LEU A 387 -16.05 12.25 -19.34
C LEU A 387 -16.89 12.56 -18.09
N VAL A 388 -16.29 13.14 -17.04
CA VAL A 388 -17.03 13.56 -15.84
C VAL A 388 -18.08 14.61 -16.19
N GLY A 389 -17.77 15.56 -17.08
CA GLY A 389 -18.74 16.53 -17.60
C GLY A 389 -19.94 15.85 -18.27
N THR A 390 -19.70 14.94 -19.22
CA THR A 390 -20.77 14.19 -19.90
C THR A 390 -21.60 13.32 -18.94
N VAL A 391 -20.96 12.72 -17.93
CA VAL A 391 -21.65 11.96 -16.87
C VAL A 391 -22.56 12.90 -16.08
N LEU A 392 -22.07 14.06 -15.66
CA LEU A 392 -22.86 15.05 -14.92
C LEU A 392 -24.05 15.54 -15.74
N GLU A 393 -23.86 15.88 -17.01
CA GLU A 393 -24.94 16.30 -17.92
C GLU A 393 -26.03 15.22 -18.04
N THR A 394 -25.65 13.94 -18.08
CA THR A 394 -26.59 12.82 -18.13
C THR A 394 -27.38 12.69 -16.84
N ILE A 395 -26.72 12.81 -15.69
CA ILE A 395 -27.36 12.75 -14.38
C ILE A 395 -28.28 13.95 -14.18
N GLU A 396 -27.89 15.14 -14.63
CA GLU A 396 -28.71 16.35 -14.56
C GLU A 396 -29.94 16.27 -15.47
N ALA A 397 -29.81 15.67 -16.66
CA ALA A 397 -30.96 15.38 -17.52
C ALA A 397 -31.93 14.39 -16.85
N ALA A 398 -31.42 13.31 -16.27
CA ALA A 398 -32.23 12.34 -15.53
C ALA A 398 -32.87 12.94 -14.28
N LEU A 399 -32.18 13.85 -13.60
CA LEU A 399 -32.71 14.63 -12.48
C LEU A 399 -33.88 15.49 -12.94
N ALA A 400 -33.74 16.25 -14.03
CA ALA A 400 -34.81 17.10 -14.56
C ALA A 400 -36.05 16.31 -14.97
N ASP A 401 -35.87 15.17 -15.63
CA ASP A 401 -36.94 14.25 -16.02
C ASP A 401 -37.65 13.63 -14.81
N THR A 402 -36.89 13.19 -13.80
CA THR A 402 -37.44 12.67 -12.54
C THR A 402 -38.22 13.73 -11.78
N SER A 403 -37.73 14.97 -11.75
CA SER A 403 -38.43 16.11 -11.16
C SER A 403 -39.73 16.43 -11.88
N ALA A 404 -39.77 16.33 -13.20
CA ALA A 404 -40.98 16.50 -13.99
C ALA A 404 -42.03 15.41 -13.68
N ARG A 405 -41.61 14.14 -13.56
CA ARG A 405 -42.50 13.05 -13.13
C ARG A 405 -43.01 13.23 -11.70
N LEU A 406 -42.16 13.68 -10.79
CA LEU A 406 -42.54 13.91 -9.39
C LEU A 406 -43.52 15.07 -9.22
N ALA A 407 -43.47 16.04 -10.13
CA ALA A 407 -44.43 17.15 -10.18
C ALA A 407 -45.81 16.71 -10.72
N ASP A 408 -45.88 15.61 -11.46
CA ASP A 408 -47.14 15.03 -11.94
C ASP A 408 -47.89 14.28 -10.82
N GLU A 409 -49.22 14.29 -10.85
CA GLU A 409 -50.05 13.71 -9.79
C GLU A 409 -50.16 12.17 -9.92
N GLY A 410 -49.03 11.46 -9.77
CA GLY A 410 -48.97 9.99 -9.81
C GLY A 410 -49.40 9.29 -8.51
N ALA A 411 -49.43 7.95 -8.52
CA ALA A 411 -49.67 7.13 -7.32
C ALA A 411 -48.54 7.23 -6.28
N ASP A 412 -48.85 7.07 -4.98
CA ASP A 412 -47.90 7.29 -3.87
C ASP A 412 -46.61 6.45 -3.97
N GLU A 413 -46.68 5.18 -4.37
CA GLU A 413 -45.48 4.34 -4.53
C GLU A 413 -44.55 4.83 -5.65
N THR A 414 -45.11 5.37 -6.74
CA THR A 414 -44.31 5.87 -7.87
C THR A 414 -43.60 7.16 -7.46
N ARG A 415 -44.31 8.06 -6.76
CA ARG A 415 -43.71 9.28 -6.20
C ARG A 415 -42.59 8.98 -5.20
N GLN A 416 -42.74 7.96 -4.35
CA GLN A 416 -41.67 7.56 -3.44
C GLN A 416 -40.41 7.10 -4.18
N ARG A 417 -40.58 6.29 -5.23
CA ARG A 417 -39.46 5.81 -6.05
C ARG A 417 -38.79 6.96 -6.81
N ASP A 418 -39.57 7.87 -7.40
CA ASP A 418 -39.03 9.06 -8.07
C ASP A 418 -38.32 10.01 -7.09
N ALA A 419 -38.85 10.22 -5.88
CA ALA A 419 -38.18 11.00 -4.84
C ALA A 419 -36.84 10.36 -4.41
N ALA A 420 -36.78 9.03 -4.30
CA ALA A 420 -35.54 8.32 -4.01
C ALA A 420 -34.53 8.45 -5.17
N ALA A 421 -34.98 8.32 -6.43
CA ALA A 421 -34.15 8.53 -7.60
C ALA A 421 -33.58 9.96 -7.66
N LEU A 422 -34.38 10.98 -7.33
CA LEU A 422 -33.95 12.37 -7.24
C LEU A 422 -32.83 12.56 -6.22
N VAL A 423 -33.00 12.02 -5.01
CA VAL A 423 -31.97 12.07 -3.95
C VAL A 423 -30.68 11.34 -4.39
N ASN A 424 -30.82 10.19 -5.06
CA ASN A 424 -29.68 9.45 -5.58
C ASN A 424 -28.92 10.23 -6.66
N ALA A 425 -29.62 10.94 -7.55
CA ALA A 425 -29.00 11.80 -8.55
C ALA A 425 -28.22 12.97 -7.90
N VAL A 426 -28.81 13.63 -6.89
CA VAL A 426 -28.14 14.68 -6.11
C VAL A 426 -26.86 14.14 -5.44
N ARG A 427 -26.92 12.94 -4.86
CA ARG A 427 -25.75 12.29 -4.25
C ARG A 427 -24.64 11.99 -5.26
N MET A 428 -25.01 11.60 -6.48
CA MET A 428 -24.03 11.40 -7.55
C MET A 428 -23.36 12.71 -7.98
N ILE A 429 -24.13 13.81 -8.06
CA ILE A 429 -23.59 15.15 -8.31
C ILE A 429 -22.62 15.54 -7.20
N GLU A 430 -22.93 15.26 -5.93
CA GLU A 430 -22.01 15.50 -4.81
C GLU A 430 -20.67 14.76 -4.99
N VAL A 431 -20.74 13.47 -5.34
CA VAL A 431 -19.53 12.65 -5.54
C VAL A 431 -18.64 13.18 -6.66
N LEU A 432 -19.24 13.67 -7.76
CA LEU A 432 -18.51 14.05 -8.97
C LEU A 432 -18.14 15.54 -9.04
N ALA A 433 -18.96 16.42 -8.47
CA ALA A 433 -18.84 17.88 -8.59
C ALA A 433 -18.74 18.62 -7.24
N GLY A 434 -18.89 17.93 -6.12
CA GLY A 434 -18.78 18.49 -4.78
C GLY A 434 -20.10 19.01 -4.18
N SER A 435 -20.04 19.34 -2.89
CA SER A 435 -21.23 19.64 -2.07
C SER A 435 -21.97 20.91 -2.49
N ASP A 436 -21.29 21.93 -3.01
CA ASP A 436 -21.94 23.20 -3.41
C ASP A 436 -22.93 22.99 -4.56
N ARG A 437 -22.52 22.24 -5.61
CA ARG A 437 -23.38 21.94 -6.76
C ARG A 437 -24.53 21.00 -6.36
N ALA A 438 -24.26 20.03 -5.50
CA ALA A 438 -25.28 19.13 -4.97
C ALA A 438 -26.31 19.88 -4.10
N PHE A 439 -25.86 20.83 -3.27
CA PHE A 439 -26.74 21.65 -2.46
C PHE A 439 -27.64 22.55 -3.31
N ALA A 440 -27.10 23.15 -4.37
CA ALA A 440 -27.89 23.91 -5.33
C ALA A 440 -28.96 23.03 -5.97
N ALA A 441 -28.57 21.85 -6.50
CA ALA A 441 -29.50 20.89 -7.09
C ALA A 441 -30.57 20.42 -6.10
N LEU A 442 -30.23 20.17 -4.83
CA LEU A 442 -31.20 19.79 -3.81
C LEU A 442 -32.19 20.93 -3.51
N SER A 443 -31.67 22.15 -3.37
CA SER A 443 -32.47 23.33 -3.03
C SER A 443 -33.55 23.62 -4.08
N ASP A 444 -33.21 23.45 -5.36
CA ASP A 444 -34.14 23.64 -6.48
C ASP A 444 -35.31 22.65 -6.44
N HIS A 445 -35.13 21.49 -5.80
CA HIS A 445 -36.10 20.39 -5.81
C HIS A 445 -36.70 20.09 -4.42
N GLN A 446 -36.33 20.83 -3.38
CA GLN A 446 -36.73 20.58 -1.99
C GLN A 446 -38.25 20.54 -1.82
N GLN A 447 -38.98 21.46 -2.46
CA GLN A 447 -40.43 21.52 -2.36
C GLN A 447 -41.12 20.28 -2.94
N LEU A 448 -40.56 19.68 -3.99
CA LEU A 448 -41.10 18.44 -4.59
C LEU A 448 -40.87 17.26 -3.66
N LEU A 449 -39.69 17.16 -3.06
CA LEU A 449 -39.36 16.13 -2.08
C LEU A 449 -40.26 16.22 -0.83
N ASP A 450 -40.46 17.42 -0.28
CA ASP A 450 -41.30 17.64 0.89
C ASP A 450 -42.75 17.20 0.62
N ARG A 451 -43.30 17.50 -0.57
CA ARG A 451 -44.65 17.06 -0.98
C ARG A 451 -44.73 15.55 -1.15
N ALA A 452 -43.71 14.94 -1.79
CA ALA A 452 -43.67 13.50 -1.98
C ALA A 452 -43.67 12.75 -0.64
N TRP A 453 -42.87 13.20 0.32
CA TRP A 453 -42.76 12.56 1.63
C TRP A 453 -43.91 12.88 2.59
N ALA A 454 -44.57 14.03 2.47
CA ALA A 454 -45.74 14.36 3.28
C ALA A 454 -46.89 13.35 3.10
N ASN A 455 -47.07 12.83 1.88
CA ASN A 455 -48.10 11.84 1.54
C ASN A 455 -47.77 10.42 2.03
N CYS A 456 -46.53 10.19 2.50
CA CYS A 456 -46.05 8.88 2.96
C CYS A 456 -46.23 8.67 4.46
N ARG A 457 -46.67 9.68 5.21
CA ARG A 457 -46.98 9.52 6.64
C ARG A 457 -48.28 8.73 6.77
N PRO A 458 -48.32 7.64 7.57
CA PRO A 458 -49.57 6.93 7.80
C PRO A 458 -50.60 7.93 8.34
N ARG A 459 -51.76 8.01 7.67
CA ARG A 459 -52.91 8.74 8.24
C ARG A 459 -53.21 8.07 9.58
N ALA A 460 -52.99 8.81 10.66
CA ALA A 460 -53.21 8.37 12.03
C ALA A 460 -54.68 7.99 12.27
#